data_AF-A0A382VRA2-F1
#
_entry.id   AF-A0A382VRA2-F1
#
_cell.length_a   1.000
_cell.length_b   1.000
_cell.length_c   1.000
_cell.angle_alpha   90.00
_cell.angle_beta   90.00
_cell.angle_gamma   90.00
#
_symmetry.space_group_name_H-M   'P 1'
#
loop_
_entity.id
_entity.type
_entity.pdbx_description
1 polymer ?
#
loop_
_entity_poly.entity_id
_entity_poly.type
_entity_poly.pdbx_seq_one_letter_code
_entity_poly.pdbx_strand_id
1 'polypeptide(L)'
;MILFNLKNKKLSPINPKLFGAEKEIQSIVESNTEEIFDLRLVCSEFSVGQFRFDSVCFDEESKSFVIIEYKKDHSFSIIDQGFSYLSTMLQNKAEFILEYNEITGKTLKKNTVDWSQSRIIFISPSFTAHQK
;
A
#
# COMPACT_ATOMS: atom_id res chain seq x y z
N MET A 1 18.75 16.09 2.45
CA MET A 1 19.52 15.80 1.22
C MET A 1 18.99 16.71 0.11
N ILE A 2 19.85 17.38 -0.65
CA ILE A 2 19.43 18.22 -1.78
C ILE A 2 19.42 17.33 -3.03
N LEU A 3 18.30 17.31 -3.77
CA LEU A 3 18.17 16.57 -5.02
C LEU A 3 18.45 17.49 -6.22
N PHE A 4 19.05 16.95 -7.28
CA PHE A 4 19.37 17.68 -8.51
C PHE A 4 18.83 16.94 -9.73
N ASN A 5 18.34 17.69 -10.71
CA ASN A 5 17.99 17.19 -12.03
C ASN A 5 19.16 17.42 -13.00
N LEU A 6 19.56 16.38 -13.76
CA LEU A 6 20.61 16.47 -14.78
C LEU A 6 19.98 16.59 -16.17
N LYS A 7 20.11 17.76 -16.81
CA LYS A 7 19.74 17.96 -18.21
C LYS A 7 20.86 18.66 -18.95
N ASN A 8 21.26 18.14 -20.11
CA ASN A 8 22.32 18.71 -20.95
C ASN A 8 23.62 18.99 -20.17
N LYS A 9 24.06 18.04 -19.33
CA LYS A 9 25.24 18.16 -18.44
C LYS A 9 25.18 19.32 -17.43
N LYS A 10 24.01 19.95 -17.22
CA LYS A 10 23.80 20.97 -16.19
C LYS A 10 22.90 20.42 -15.09
N LEU A 11 23.26 20.75 -13.85
CA LEU A 11 22.49 20.42 -12.66
C LEU A 11 21.59 21.60 -12.29
N SER A 12 20.33 21.32 -11.96
CA SER A 12 19.41 22.27 -11.34
C SER A 12 18.84 21.66 -10.06
N PRO A 13 18.77 22.41 -8.94
CA PRO A 13 18.16 21.91 -7.71
C PRO A 13 16.68 21.56 -7.96
N ILE A 14 16.24 20.45 -7.38
CA ILE A 14 14.84 20.06 -7.37
C ILE A 14 14.22 20.61 -6.09
N ASN A 15 13.21 21.46 -6.25
CA ASN A 15 12.40 21.93 -5.13
C ASN A 15 11.30 20.89 -4.87
N PRO A 16 11.35 20.13 -3.76
CA PRO A 16 10.32 19.15 -3.46
C PRO A 16 8.99 19.86 -3.21
N LYS A 17 7.93 19.37 -3.86
CA LYS A 17 6.56 19.75 -3.52
C LYS A 17 6.09 18.84 -2.38
N LEU A 18 5.72 19.43 -1.25
CA LEU A 18 5.10 18.69 -0.16
C LEU A 18 3.66 18.32 -0.52
N PHE A 19 3.21 17.15 -0.07
CA PHE A 19 1.85 16.69 -0.25
C PHE A 19 0.87 17.51 0.59
N GLY A 20 -0.27 17.88 0.00
CA GLY A 20 -1.34 18.60 0.70
C GLY A 20 -2.13 17.70 1.64
N ALA A 21 -2.35 16.43 1.26
CA ALA A 21 -3.15 15.45 1.99
C ALA A 21 -2.67 14.02 1.75
N GLU A 22 -3.03 13.09 2.64
CA GLU A 22 -2.79 11.64 2.49
C GLU A 22 -3.37 11.11 1.19
N LYS A 23 -4.56 11.60 0.81
CA LYS A 23 -5.23 11.19 -0.43
C LYS A 23 -4.44 11.54 -1.70
N GLU A 24 -3.61 12.60 -1.68
CA GLU A 24 -2.73 12.95 -2.81
C GLU A 24 -1.64 11.89 -2.97
N ILE A 25 -1.05 11.42 -1.87
CA ILE A 25 -0.05 10.35 -1.85
C ILE A 25 -0.69 9.05 -2.37
N GLN A 26 -1.81 8.66 -1.78
CA GLN A 26 -2.54 7.45 -2.15
C GLN A 26 -2.88 7.44 -3.65
N SER A 27 -3.45 8.51 -4.19
CA SER A 27 -3.85 8.56 -5.60
C SER A 27 -2.67 8.38 -6.55
N ILE A 28 -1.52 8.97 -6.21
CA ILE A 28 -0.29 8.84 -7.00
C ILE A 28 0.25 7.42 -6.92
N VAL A 29 0.32 6.84 -5.73
CA VAL A 29 0.83 5.47 -5.56
C VAL A 29 -0.10 4.45 -6.21
N GLU A 30 -1.40 4.53 -5.97
CA GLU A 30 -2.40 3.62 -6.55
C GLU A 30 -2.29 3.58 -8.09
N SER A 31 -2.12 4.74 -8.72
CA SER A 31 -1.95 4.88 -10.18
C SER A 31 -0.63 4.33 -10.73
N ASN A 32 0.34 3.99 -9.86
CA ASN A 32 1.67 3.51 -10.23
C ASN A 32 2.08 2.27 -9.41
N THR A 33 1.10 1.53 -8.87
CA THR A 33 1.37 0.44 -7.91
C THR A 33 2.18 -0.69 -8.57
N GLU A 34 1.88 -1.00 -9.82
CA GLU A 34 2.58 -2.02 -10.60
C GLU A 34 4.04 -1.59 -10.84
N GLU A 35 4.28 -0.35 -11.27
CA GLU A 35 5.63 0.14 -11.55
C GLU A 35 6.51 0.29 -10.30
N ILE A 36 5.91 0.64 -9.16
CA ILE A 36 6.67 0.90 -7.93
C ILE A 36 6.90 -0.40 -7.13
N PHE A 37 5.93 -1.30 -7.11
CA PHE A 37 5.94 -2.46 -6.20
C PHE A 37 5.75 -3.82 -6.89
N ASP A 38 5.51 -3.86 -8.20
CA ASP A 38 5.09 -5.07 -8.93
C ASP A 38 3.83 -5.70 -8.31
N LEU A 39 2.92 -4.84 -7.84
CA LEU A 39 1.68 -5.24 -7.20
C LEU A 39 0.49 -4.81 -8.06
N ARG A 40 -0.49 -5.70 -8.16
CA ARG A 40 -1.77 -5.39 -8.80
C ARG A 40 -2.70 -4.73 -7.79
N LEU A 41 -3.09 -3.48 -8.02
CA LEU A 41 -4.14 -2.84 -7.24
C LEU A 41 -5.46 -3.63 -7.37
N VAL A 42 -6.08 -3.97 -6.24
CA VAL A 42 -7.39 -4.63 -6.18
C VAL A 42 -8.46 -3.58 -5.93
N CYS A 43 -8.36 -2.82 -4.85
CA CYS A 43 -9.34 -1.79 -4.54
C CYS A 43 -8.76 -0.70 -3.62
N SER A 44 -9.43 0.45 -3.63
CA SER A 44 -9.16 1.60 -2.78
C SER A 44 -10.25 1.71 -1.72
N GLU A 45 -9.90 2.12 -0.50
CA GLU A 45 -10.82 2.37 0.62
C GLU A 45 -11.69 1.14 1.01
N PHE A 46 -11.08 -0.03 1.03
CA PHE A 46 -11.77 -1.29 1.32
C PHE A 46 -12.16 -1.39 2.79
N SER A 47 -13.43 -1.66 3.08
CA SER A 47 -13.93 -1.74 4.46
C SER A 47 -14.30 -3.16 4.86
N VAL A 48 -13.76 -3.63 5.99
CA VAL A 48 -14.10 -4.95 6.56
C VAL A 48 -14.36 -4.77 8.05
N GLY A 49 -15.61 -5.02 8.45
CA GLY A 49 -16.07 -4.74 9.81
C GLY A 49 -15.90 -3.25 10.15
N GLN A 50 -15.11 -2.96 11.18
CA GLN A 50 -14.84 -1.60 11.66
C GLN A 50 -13.56 -0.97 11.06
N PHE A 51 -12.79 -1.73 10.27
CA PHE A 51 -11.53 -1.27 9.70
C PHE A 51 -11.71 -0.88 8.23
N ARG A 52 -10.99 0.16 7.82
CA ARG A 52 -10.89 0.60 6.44
C ARG A 52 -9.43 0.60 6.03
N PHE A 53 -9.11 -0.13 4.98
CA PHE A 53 -7.78 -0.22 4.38
C PHE A 53 -7.68 0.79 3.24
N ASP A 54 -6.62 1.61 3.22
CA ASP A 54 -6.47 2.63 2.18
C ASP A 54 -6.34 2.02 0.79
N SER A 55 -5.42 1.07 0.60
CA SER A 55 -5.32 0.28 -0.64
C SER A 55 -5.11 -1.20 -0.34
N VAL A 56 -5.82 -2.05 -1.07
CA VAL A 56 -5.59 -3.50 -1.11
C VAL A 56 -5.03 -3.87 -2.47
N CYS A 57 -3.92 -4.58 -2.45
CA CYS A 57 -3.23 -5.06 -3.64
C CYS A 57 -3.05 -6.58 -3.57
N PHE A 58 -2.75 -7.18 -4.72
CA PHE A 58 -2.39 -8.58 -4.84
C PHE A 58 -1.04 -8.71 -5.52
N ASP A 59 -0.17 -9.49 -4.87
CA ASP A 59 1.14 -9.87 -5.37
C ASP A 59 0.98 -11.18 -6.14
N GLU A 60 1.09 -11.11 -7.47
CA GLU A 60 0.87 -12.28 -8.33
C GLU A 60 2.05 -13.27 -8.26
N GLU A 61 3.27 -12.81 -7.91
CA GLU A 61 4.45 -13.66 -7.75
C GLU A 61 4.36 -14.51 -6.48
N SER A 62 4.17 -13.87 -5.33
CA SER A 62 4.03 -14.56 -4.03
C SER A 62 2.63 -15.11 -3.79
N LYS A 63 1.66 -14.77 -4.64
CA LYS A 63 0.24 -15.11 -4.51
C LYS A 63 -0.36 -14.67 -3.18
N SER A 64 -0.07 -13.45 -2.75
CA SER A 64 -0.46 -12.94 -1.45
C SER A 64 -1.12 -11.56 -1.52
N PHE A 65 -1.98 -11.27 -0.56
CA PHE A 65 -2.57 -9.92 -0.43
C PHE A 65 -1.59 -8.99 0.29
N VAL A 66 -1.51 -7.75 -0.20
CA VAL A 66 -0.69 -6.68 0.34
C VAL A 66 -1.56 -5.48 0.64
N ILE A 67 -1.47 -4.95 1.85
CA ILE A 67 -2.14 -3.71 2.26
C ILE A 67 -1.15 -2.56 2.12
N ILE A 68 -1.58 -1.43 1.58
CA ILE A 68 -0.79 -0.18 1.60
C ILE A 68 -1.53 0.85 2.43
N GLU A 69 -0.85 1.43 3.40
CA GLU A 69 -1.37 2.46 4.30
C GLU A 69 -0.53 3.73 4.15
N TYR A 70 -1.20 4.88 4.02
CA TYR A 70 -0.55 6.16 3.74
C TYR A 70 -0.59 7.06 4.96
N LYS A 71 0.51 7.75 5.24
CA LYS A 71 0.54 8.83 6.22
C LYS A 71 1.21 10.06 5.65
N LYS A 72 0.61 11.23 5.87
CA LYS A 72 1.21 12.50 5.45
C LYS A 72 2.32 12.93 6.40
N ASP A 73 2.16 12.62 7.68
CA ASP A 73 3.09 12.99 8.74
C ASP A 73 3.46 11.76 9.58
N HIS A 74 4.33 11.95 10.57
CA HIS A 74 4.70 10.89 11.51
C HIS A 74 3.48 10.40 12.33
N SER A 75 3.30 9.09 12.45
CA SER A 75 2.33 8.48 13.35
C SER A 75 3.01 7.44 14.24
N PHE A 76 2.94 7.61 15.57
CA PHE A 76 3.52 6.66 16.53
C PHE A 76 2.80 5.31 16.56
N SER A 77 1.52 5.27 16.21
CA SER A 77 0.67 4.07 16.30
C SER A 77 0.65 3.21 15.04
N ILE A 78 1.51 3.51 14.05
CA ILE A 78 1.46 2.85 12.74
C ILE A 78 1.73 1.34 12.83
N ILE A 79 2.56 0.92 13.79
CA ILE A 79 2.87 -0.49 14.03
C ILE A 79 1.64 -1.24 14.55
N ASP A 80 0.97 -0.70 15.57
CA ASP A 80 -0.24 -1.30 16.15
C ASP A 80 -1.39 -1.34 15.12
N GLN A 81 -1.50 -0.30 14.29
CA GLN A 81 -2.44 -0.25 13.18
C GLN A 81 -2.12 -1.36 12.16
N GLY A 82 -0.85 -1.58 11.84
CA GLY A 82 -0.42 -2.66 10.94
C GLY A 82 -0.77 -4.06 11.44
N PHE A 83 -0.55 -4.33 12.73
CA PHE A 83 -0.96 -5.59 13.34
C PHE A 83 -2.47 -5.79 13.28
N SER A 84 -3.22 -4.74 13.58
CA SER A 84 -4.69 -4.78 13.52
C SER A 84 -5.16 -5.13 12.10
N TYR A 85 -4.58 -4.49 11.09
CA TYR A 85 -4.94 -4.69 9.69
C TYR A 85 -4.59 -6.08 9.15
N LEU A 86 -3.38 -6.55 9.42
CA LEU A 86 -2.99 -7.92 9.04
C LEU A 86 -3.88 -8.95 9.73
N SER A 87 -4.17 -8.78 11.03
CA SER A 87 -5.06 -9.66 11.77
C SER A 87 -6.46 -9.67 11.17
N THR A 88 -7.04 -8.50 10.85
CA THR A 88 -8.35 -8.40 10.20
C THR A 88 -8.36 -9.10 8.85
N MET A 89 -7.35 -8.91 7.99
CA MET A 89 -7.27 -9.62 6.70
C MET A 89 -7.21 -11.13 6.87
N LEU A 90 -6.39 -11.63 7.81
CA LEU A 90 -6.24 -13.06 8.06
C LEU A 90 -7.51 -13.71 8.65
N GLN A 91 -8.31 -12.95 9.40
CA GLN A 91 -9.60 -13.42 9.93
C GLN A 91 -10.71 -13.37 8.87
N ASN A 92 -10.64 -12.44 7.93
CA ASN A 92 -11.68 -12.15 6.92
C ASN A 92 -11.20 -12.48 5.50
N LYS A 93 -10.59 -13.66 5.31
CA LYS A 93 -9.98 -14.08 4.03
C LYS A 93 -10.99 -14.14 2.88
N ALA A 94 -12.26 -14.41 3.16
CA ALA A 94 -13.27 -14.61 2.14
C ALA A 94 -13.62 -13.29 1.44
N GLU A 95 -13.68 -12.21 2.20
CA GLU A 95 -13.98 -10.85 1.79
C GLU A 95 -12.92 -10.34 0.80
N PHE A 96 -11.63 -10.56 1.10
CA PHE A 96 -10.53 -10.17 0.21
C PHE A 96 -10.53 -10.96 -1.10
N ILE A 97 -10.82 -12.26 -1.05
CA ILE A 97 -10.93 -13.10 -2.26
C ILE A 97 -12.12 -12.64 -3.10
N LEU A 98 -13.26 -12.36 -2.46
CA LEU A 98 -14.46 -11.92 -3.15
C LEU A 98 -14.19 -10.60 -3.89
N GLU A 99 -13.63 -9.62 -3.19
CA GLU A 99 -13.26 -8.32 -3.77
C GLU A 99 -12.28 -8.49 -4.95
N TYR A 100 -11.24 -9.31 -4.78
CA TYR A 100 -10.33 -9.63 -5.90
C TYR A 100 -11.07 -10.21 -7.10
N ASN A 101 -11.98 -11.16 -6.87
CA ASN A 101 -12.69 -11.83 -7.96
C ASN A 101 -13.65 -10.86 -8.68
N GLU A 102 -14.37 -10.03 -7.93
CA GLU A 102 -15.30 -9.05 -8.47
C GLU A 102 -14.59 -7.97 -9.30
N ILE A 103 -13.48 -7.44 -8.81
CA ILE A 103 -12.73 -6.40 -9.54
C ILE A 103 -11.99 -6.98 -10.75
N THR A 104 -11.37 -8.15 -10.60
CA THR A 104 -10.48 -8.69 -11.65
C THR A 104 -11.19 -9.57 -12.67
N GLY A 105 -12.41 -10.04 -12.37
CA GLY A 105 -13.12 -11.05 -13.15
C GLY A 105 -12.47 -12.44 -13.14
N LYS A 106 -11.42 -12.64 -12.35
CA LYS A 106 -10.72 -13.92 -12.20
C LYS A 106 -11.28 -14.70 -11.00
N THR A 107 -11.07 -16.01 -11.00
CA THR A 107 -11.42 -16.86 -9.84
C THR A 107 -10.17 -17.21 -9.05
N LEU A 108 -9.93 -16.48 -7.97
CA LEU A 108 -8.94 -16.80 -6.95
C LEU A 108 -9.55 -17.76 -5.93
N LYS A 109 -8.84 -18.85 -5.61
CA LYS A 109 -9.28 -19.82 -4.61
C LYS A 109 -8.55 -19.57 -3.29
N LYS A 110 -9.25 -19.74 -2.16
CA LYS A 110 -8.68 -19.49 -0.83
C LYS A 110 -7.41 -20.27 -0.53
N ASN A 111 -7.30 -21.50 -1.04
CA ASN A 111 -6.16 -22.38 -0.85
C ASN A 111 -4.99 -22.12 -1.82
N THR A 112 -5.15 -21.23 -2.79
CA THR A 112 -4.06 -20.83 -3.70
C THR A 112 -3.35 -19.56 -3.26
N VAL A 113 -3.92 -18.85 -2.27
CA VAL A 113 -3.34 -17.65 -1.68
C VAL A 113 -2.35 -18.05 -0.58
N ASP A 114 -1.12 -17.55 -0.66
CA ASP A 114 -0.13 -17.67 0.39
C ASP A 114 -0.30 -16.55 1.43
N TRP A 115 -1.15 -16.83 2.41
CA TRP A 115 -1.41 -15.91 3.52
C TRP A 115 -0.20 -15.68 4.44
N SER A 116 0.85 -16.50 4.34
CA SER A 116 2.07 -16.30 5.15
C SER A 116 2.96 -15.19 4.58
N GLN A 117 2.83 -14.90 3.28
CA GLN A 117 3.55 -13.83 2.58
C GLN A 117 2.78 -12.50 2.57
N SER A 118 1.54 -12.50 3.08
CA SER A 118 0.75 -11.30 3.23
C SER A 118 1.43 -10.29 4.14
N ARG A 119 1.51 -9.04 3.67
CA ARG A 119 2.27 -7.97 4.32
C ARG A 119 1.54 -6.63 4.24
N ILE A 120 2.02 -5.67 5.03
CA ILE A 120 1.59 -4.29 4.96
C ILE A 120 2.78 -3.40 4.58
N ILE A 121 2.54 -2.44 3.69
CA ILE A 121 3.49 -1.41 3.28
C ILE A 121 3.01 -0.08 3.84
N PHE A 122 3.87 0.61 4.56
CA PHE A 122 3.60 1.97 5.03
C PHE A 122 4.30 2.97 4.13
N ILE A 123 3.56 3.96 3.64
CA ILE A 123 4.11 5.04 2.82
C ILE A 123 3.94 6.34 3.59
N SER A 124 5.06 6.90 4.02
CA SER A 124 5.11 8.17 4.73
C SER A 124 6.36 8.96 4.34
N PRO A 125 6.31 10.30 4.31
CA PRO A 125 7.51 11.12 4.15
C PRO A 125 8.57 10.87 5.23
N SER A 126 8.18 10.32 6.38
CA SER A 126 9.08 10.24 7.53
C SER A 126 8.63 9.23 8.59
N PHE A 127 9.60 8.47 9.13
CA PHE A 127 9.40 7.47 10.20
C PHE A 127 10.20 7.83 11.45
N THR A 128 9.70 7.48 12.63
CA THR A 128 10.48 7.60 13.88
C THR A 128 11.63 6.60 13.90
N ALA A 129 12.63 6.79 14.76
CA ALA A 129 13.80 5.90 14.82
C ALA A 129 13.46 4.43 15.10
N HIS A 130 12.38 4.18 15.86
CA HIS A 130 11.91 2.83 16.19
C HIS A 130 11.09 2.18 15.06
N GLN A 131 10.74 2.94 14.02
CA GLN A 131 9.93 2.51 12.87
C GLN A 131 10.74 2.36 11.58
N LYS A 132 12.03 2.67 11.62
CA LYS A 132 12.96 2.53 10.48
C LYS A 132 13.53 1.13 10.39
#